data_AF-A0A7X3HF30-F1
#
_entry.id   AF-A0A7X3HF30-F1
#
_cell.length_a   1.000
_cell.length_b   1.000
_cell.length_c   1.000
_cell.angle_alpha   90.00
_cell.angle_beta   90.00
_cell.angle_gamma   90.00
#
_symmetry.space_group_name_H-M   'P 1'
#
loop_
_entity.id
_entity.type
_entity.pdbx_description
1 polymer ?
#
loop_
_entity_poly.entity_id
_entity_poly.type
_entity_poly.pdbx_seq_one_letter_code
_entity_poly.pdbx_strand_id
1 'polypeptide(L)'
;MAPDIPQDEDERWEWVKYQLRTRGHSLAEVARRLGVSSAAVKNAKRQPYPRVERAIAALLELAPAQLWPERRHPTLGTTGPSTASNVRTTVASDEED
;
A
#
# COMPACT_ATOMS: atom_id res chain seq x y z
N MET A 1 1.14 6.72 21.19
CA MET A 1 -0.31 6.73 20.89
C MET A 1 -0.50 6.10 19.53
N ALA A 2 -1.37 5.10 19.39
CA ALA A 2 -1.68 4.57 18.07
C ALA A 2 -2.41 5.65 17.26
N PRO A 3 -2.14 5.78 15.95
CA PRO A 3 -2.93 6.66 15.10
C PRO A 3 -4.39 6.20 15.14
N ASP A 4 -5.31 7.14 15.36
CA ASP A 4 -6.75 6.88 15.29
C ASP A 4 -7.13 6.74 13.81
N ILE A 5 -7.17 5.49 13.35
CA ILE A 5 -7.42 5.13 11.95
C ILE A 5 -8.87 4.64 11.84
N PRO A 6 -9.72 5.30 11.02
CA PRO A 6 -11.10 4.87 10.82
C PRO A 6 -11.22 3.43 10.35
N GLN A 7 -12.23 2.72 10.87
CA GLN A 7 -12.52 1.33 10.49
C GLN A 7 -13.25 1.26 9.14
N ASP A 8 -14.08 2.25 8.81
CA ASP A 8 -14.76 2.32 7.52
C ASP A 8 -13.79 2.59 6.36
N GLU A 9 -13.92 1.83 5.27
CA GLU A 9 -13.01 1.92 4.11
C GLU A 9 -13.07 3.30 3.45
N ASP A 10 -14.26 3.88 3.33
CA ASP A 10 -14.49 5.22 2.80
C ASP A 10 -13.82 6.29 3.66
N GLU A 11 -14.04 6.27 4.97
CA GLU A 11 -13.46 7.23 5.91
C GLU A 11 -11.95 7.09 5.99
N ARG A 12 -11.44 5.86 6.01
CA ARG A 12 -10.00 5.56 5.99
C ARG A 12 -9.35 6.09 4.74
N TRP A 13 -9.98 5.95 3.58
CA TRP A 13 -9.46 6.48 2.32
C TRP A 13 -9.34 8.02 2.36
N GLU A 14 -10.35 8.70 2.90
CA GLU A 14 -10.29 10.14 3.11
C GLU A 14 -9.23 10.53 4.15
N TRP A 15 -9.09 9.77 5.22
CA TRP A 15 -8.02 9.95 6.21
C TRP A 15 -6.63 9.81 5.58
N VAL A 16 -6.40 8.78 4.77
CA VAL A 16 -5.14 8.59 4.03
C VAL A 16 -4.85 9.77 3.11
N LYS A 17 -5.84 10.23 2.34
CA LYS A 17 -5.70 11.42 1.48
C LYS A 17 -5.34 12.66 2.29
N TYR A 18 -6.00 12.85 3.43
CA TYR A 18 -5.72 13.96 4.33
C TYR A 18 -4.28 13.88 4.87
N GLN A 19 -3.85 12.72 5.35
CA GLN A 19 -2.51 12.49 5.88
C GLN A 19 -1.41 12.70 4.83
N LEU A 20 -1.64 12.25 3.60
CA LEU A 20 -0.74 12.52 2.47
C LEU A 20 -0.66 14.02 2.21
N ARG A 21 -1.80 14.72 2.15
CA ARG A 21 -1.85 16.16 1.89
C ARG A 21 -1.17 16.97 2.99
N THR A 22 -1.34 16.59 4.25
CA THR A 22 -0.66 17.22 5.39
C THR A 22 0.86 17.06 5.31
N ARG A 23 1.35 15.96 4.74
CA ARG A 23 2.79 15.72 4.49
C ARG A 23 3.28 16.28 3.14
N GLY A 24 2.41 16.93 2.36
CA GLY A 24 2.75 17.47 1.03
C GLY A 24 2.77 16.43 -0.11
N HIS A 25 2.35 15.19 0.15
CA HIS A 25 2.26 14.13 -0.85
C HIS A 25 0.85 14.02 -1.45
N SER A 26 0.75 13.35 -2.60
CA SER A 26 -0.52 13.08 -3.27
C SER A 26 -0.58 11.64 -3.81
N LEU A 27 -1.79 11.15 -4.08
CA LEU A 27 -1.98 9.85 -4.73
C LEU A 27 -1.32 9.78 -6.11
N ALA A 28 -1.24 10.91 -6.82
CA ALA A 28 -0.52 11.01 -8.08
C ALA A 28 0.99 10.83 -7.89
N GLU A 29 1.54 11.27 -6.76
CA GLU A 29 2.94 11.01 -6.43
C GLU A 29 3.22 9.55 -6.12
N VAL A 30 2.31 8.90 -5.42
CA VAL A 30 2.35 7.43 -5.20
C VAL A 30 2.36 6.70 -6.55
N ALA A 31 1.47 7.10 -7.46
CA ALA A 31 1.38 6.54 -8.81
C ALA A 31 2.72 6.71 -9.57
N ARG A 32 3.27 7.93 -9.57
CA ARG A 32 4.56 8.27 -10.20
C ARG A 32 5.73 7.47 -9.61
N ARG A 33 5.78 7.32 -8.28
CA ARG A 33 6.84 6.58 -7.59
C ARG A 33 6.81 5.08 -7.88
N LEU A 34 5.62 4.54 -8.10
CA LEU A 34 5.41 3.13 -8.43
C LEU A 34 5.43 2.84 -9.92
N GLY A 35 5.36 3.86 -10.77
CA GLY A 35 5.19 3.71 -12.22
C GLY A 35 3.86 3.08 -12.60
N VAL A 36 2.79 3.33 -11.83
CA VAL A 36 1.44 2.80 -12.09
C VAL A 36 0.47 3.91 -12.46
N SER A 37 -0.66 3.55 -13.07
CA SER A 37 -1.70 4.52 -13.42
C SER A 37 -2.39 5.08 -12.17
N SER A 38 -2.86 6.33 -12.25
CA SER A 38 -3.67 6.93 -11.17
C SER A 38 -4.97 6.15 -10.92
N ALA A 39 -5.49 5.46 -11.94
CA ALA A 39 -6.63 4.56 -11.81
C ALA A 39 -6.30 3.35 -10.94
N ALA A 40 -5.11 2.74 -11.09
CA ALA A 40 -4.66 1.64 -10.25
C ALA A 40 -4.58 2.07 -8.77
N VAL A 41 -4.10 3.28 -8.49
CA VAL A 41 -4.07 3.82 -7.12
C VAL A 41 -5.47 4.04 -6.56
N LYS A 42 -6.44 4.52 -7.36
CA LYS A 42 -7.84 4.67 -6.93
C LYS A 42 -8.53 3.32 -6.72
N ASN A 43 -8.20 2.32 -7.54
CA ASN A 43 -8.72 0.96 -7.40
C ASN A 43 -8.21 0.24 -6.15
N ALA A 44 -7.08 0.67 -5.57
CA ALA A 44 -6.58 0.16 -4.29
C ALA A 44 -7.59 0.35 -3.13
N LYS A 45 -8.55 1.28 -3.26
CA LYS A 45 -9.68 1.38 -2.34
C LYS A 45 -10.57 0.14 -2.42
N ARG A 46 -10.98 -0.28 -3.63
CA ARG A 46 -11.96 -1.36 -3.84
C ARG A 46 -11.34 -2.76 -3.84
N GLN A 47 -10.08 -2.87 -4.24
CA GLN A 47 -9.36 -4.13 -4.41
C GLN A 47 -8.03 -4.06 -3.65
N PRO A 48 -7.66 -5.11 -2.88
CA PRO A 48 -6.38 -5.15 -2.18
C PRO A 48 -5.25 -5.01 -3.19
N TYR A 49 -4.45 -3.96 -3.04
CA TYR A 49 -3.33 -3.70 -3.94
C TYR A 49 -2.05 -3.48 -3.12
N PRO A 50 -1.39 -4.57 -2.68
CA PRO A 50 -0.32 -4.53 -1.69
C PRO A 50 0.84 -3.59 -2.07
N ARG A 51 1.12 -3.42 -3.37
CA ARG A 51 2.18 -2.51 -3.85
C ARG A 51 1.85 -1.04 -3.57
N VAL A 52 0.61 -0.63 -3.80
CA VAL A 52 0.12 0.75 -3.58
C VAL A 52 -0.04 1.01 -2.08
N GLU A 53 -0.67 0.09 -1.36
CA GLU A 53 -0.85 0.15 0.09
C GLU A 53 0.50 0.33 0.81
N ARG A 54 1.52 -0.45 0.44
CA ARG A 54 2.88 -0.33 0.98
C ARG A 54 3.52 1.02 0.67
N ALA A 55 3.31 1.56 -0.53
CA ALA A 55 3.87 2.86 -0.89
C ALA A 55 3.20 4.00 -0.13
N ILE A 56 1.87 3.96 0.03
CA ILE A 56 1.13 4.91 0.85
C ILE A 56 1.61 4.83 2.29
N ALA A 57 1.66 3.63 2.87
CA ALA A 57 2.11 3.42 4.24
C ALA A 57 3.54 3.94 4.45
N ALA A 58 4.44 3.70 3.49
CA ALA A 58 5.81 4.23 3.52
C ALA A 58 5.86 5.77 3.52
N LEU A 59 5.01 6.45 2.74
CA LEU A 59 4.91 7.92 2.75
C LEU A 59 4.32 8.48 4.05
N LEU A 60 3.49 7.69 4.72
CA LEU A 60 2.92 8.06 6.02
C LEU A 60 3.82 7.66 7.19
N GLU A 61 4.94 6.98 6.92
CA GLU A 61 5.85 6.38 7.91
C GLU A 61 5.12 5.39 8.84
N LEU A 62 4.15 4.67 8.27
CA LEU A 62 3.33 3.68 8.97
C LEU A 62 3.52 2.30 8.32
N ALA A 63 3.16 1.26 9.06
CA ALA A 63 3.07 -0.07 8.48
C ALA A 63 1.73 -0.23 7.73
N PRO A 64 1.70 -0.95 6.58
CA PRO A 64 0.44 -1.24 5.89
C PRO A 64 -0.54 -2.01 6.79
N ALA A 65 -0.05 -2.87 7.68
CA ALA A 65 -0.86 -3.57 8.68
C ALA A 65 -1.47 -2.64 9.74
N GLN A 66 -0.93 -1.44 9.95
CA GLN A 66 -1.54 -0.42 10.82
C GLN A 66 -2.65 0.32 10.09
N LEU A 67 -2.48 0.61 8.80
CA LEU A 67 -3.54 1.24 7.98
C LEU A 67 -4.70 0.29 7.70
N TRP A 68 -4.41 -0.97 7.40
CA TRP A 68 -5.42 -1.96 7.04
C TRP A 68 -5.34 -3.19 7.95
N PRO A 69 -5.76 -3.06 9.22
CA PRO A 69 -5.71 -4.17 10.16
C PRO A 69 -6.61 -5.35 9.74
N GLU A 70 -7.75 -5.10 9.07
CA GLU A 70 -8.63 -6.19 8.59
C GLU A 70 -8.05 -6.91 7.37
N ARG A 71 -7.19 -6.24 6.59
CA ARG A 71 -6.51 -6.85 5.46
C ARG A 71 -5.31 -7.60 6.02
N ARG A 72 -5.54 -8.86 6.39
CA ARG A 72 -4.52 -9.78 6.91
C ARG A 72 -3.43 -10.01 5.86
N HIS A 73 -2.46 -9.11 5.79
CA HIS A 73 -1.18 -9.38 5.16
C HIS A 73 -0.57 -10.56 5.92
N PRO A 74 -0.05 -11.61 5.28
CA PRO A 74 0.70 -12.62 6.00
C PRO A 74 1.85 -11.90 6.69
N THR A 75 1.71 -11.69 8.00
CA THR A 75 2.76 -11.19 8.86
C THR A 75 3.86 -12.22 8.70
N LEU A 76 4.94 -11.86 8.02
CA LEU A 76 6.13 -12.70 7.96
C LEU A 76 6.43 -13.11 9.40
N GLY A 77 6.32 -14.41 9.64
CA GLY A 77 6.26 -14.96 10.98
C GLY A 77 7.45 -14.51 11.81
N THR A 78 7.20 -14.37 13.10
CA THR A 78 8.15 -14.71 14.15
C THR A 78 9.18 -15.73 13.67
N THR A 79 10.44 -15.28 13.64
CA THR A 79 11.71 -15.99 13.49
C THR A 79 11.66 -17.51 13.33
N GLY A 80 12.11 -17.98 12.17
CA GLY A 80 12.78 -19.27 11.97
C GLY A 80 13.79 -19.12 10.81
N PRO A 81 15.06 -19.56 10.94
CA PRO A 81 16.05 -19.39 9.88
C PRO A 81 15.82 -20.47 8.82
N SER A 82 15.15 -20.11 7.73
CA SER A 82 15.03 -21.00 6.58
C SER A 82 15.74 -20.40 5.37
N THR A 83 17.00 -20.81 5.26
CA THR A 83 17.75 -20.88 4.01
C THR A 83 16.92 -21.65 2.97
N ALA A 84 16.50 -20.97 1.91
CA ALA A 84 16.44 -21.54 0.57
C ALA A 84 16.32 -20.43 -0.49
N SER A 85 17.42 -20.30 -1.22
CA SER A 85 17.51 -19.84 -2.59
C SER A 85 16.31 -20.28 -3.46
N ASN A 86 15.73 -19.38 -4.26
CA ASN A 86 15.88 -19.48 -5.72
C ASN A 86 15.27 -18.31 -6.50
N VAL A 87 16.04 -17.92 -7.52
CA VAL A 87 15.72 -17.14 -8.71
C VAL A 87 14.49 -17.69 -9.45
N ARG A 88 13.62 -16.82 -10.00
CA ARG A 88 13.19 -16.77 -11.43
C ARG A 88 12.18 -15.65 -11.69
N THR A 89 12.51 -14.83 -12.68
CA THR A 89 11.67 -14.17 -13.69
C THR A 89 10.15 -14.39 -13.61
N THR A 90 9.39 -13.28 -13.57
CA THR A 90 8.23 -13.09 -14.46
C THR A 90 8.17 -11.62 -14.90
N VAL A 91 8.30 -11.45 -16.21
CA VAL A 91 7.96 -10.26 -16.99
C VAL A 91 6.52 -9.83 -16.70
N ALA A 92 6.30 -8.55 -16.40
CA ALA A 92 4.99 -7.93 -16.54
C ALA A 92 5.07 -7.02 -17.77
N SER A 93 4.89 -7.65 -18.93
CA SER A 93 4.21 -6.98 -20.03
C SER A 93 2.77 -6.79 -19.57
N ASP A 94 2.30 -5.55 -19.53
CA ASP A 94 0.95 -5.28 -20.02
C ASP A 94 0.87 -3.82 -20.46
N GLU A 95 0.58 -3.71 -21.73
CA GLU A 95 0.31 -2.56 -22.58
C GLU A 95 -1.12 -2.10 -22.27
N GLU A 96 -1.35 -0.80 -22.05
CA GLU A 96 -2.67 -0.21 -22.35
C GLU A 96 -2.56 1.33 -22.49
N ASP A 97 -2.70 1.74 -23.76
CA ASP A 97 -3.07 3.02 -24.42
C ASP A 97 -2.90 4.38 -23.70
#